data_AF-A0A536A6E1-F1
#
_entry.id   AF-A0A536A6E1-F1
#
_cell.length_a   1.000
_cell.length_b   1.000
_cell.length_c   1.000
_cell.angle_alpha   90.00
_cell.angle_beta   90.00
_cell.angle_gamma   90.00
#
_symmetry.space_group_name_H-M   'P 1'
#
loop_
_entity.id
_entity.type
_entity.pdbx_description
1 polymer ?
#
loop_
_entity_poly.entity_id
_entity_poly.type
_entity_poly.pdbx_seq_one_letter_code
_entity_poly.pdbx_strand_id
1 'polypeptide(L)'
;MPFDPQHFIDRFFQPFNTESRFYWPAAVALAIAFLANVVWYNWRARTSPPELSIRPWAFWTNFVFLVWLTVLLIAKVPFFVFAISIVANIALDIYMYRFYLPPQETAWEREQRRRAYFPQPARRKRRRR
;
A
#
# COMPACT_ATOMS: atom_id res chain seq x y z
N MET A 1 -20.49 -37.50 7.06
CA MET A 1 -21.42 -36.35 7.09
C MET A 1 -21.81 -36.05 5.65
N PRO A 2 -23.09 -35.98 5.30
CA PRO A 2 -23.48 -35.61 3.94
C PRO A 2 -23.04 -34.17 3.68
N PHE A 3 -22.50 -33.94 2.48
CA PHE A 3 -22.04 -32.62 2.05
C PHE A 3 -23.29 -31.74 1.87
N ASP A 4 -23.47 -30.75 2.75
CA ASP A 4 -24.61 -29.83 2.72
C ASP A 4 -24.19 -28.49 2.10
N PRO A 5 -24.54 -28.21 0.84
CA PRO A 5 -24.17 -26.97 0.15
C PRO A 5 -24.73 -25.73 0.84
N GLN A 6 -25.89 -25.86 1.50
CA GLN A 6 -26.54 -24.77 2.21
C GLN A 6 -25.65 -24.26 3.36
N HIS A 7 -25.03 -25.19 4.10
CA HIS A 7 -24.13 -24.89 5.20
C HIS A 7 -22.84 -24.16 4.75
N PHE A 8 -22.38 -24.41 3.53
CA PHE A 8 -21.26 -23.69 2.93
C PHE A 8 -21.62 -22.25 2.56
N ILE A 9 -22.81 -22.07 1.99
CA ILE A 9 -23.34 -20.76 1.59
C ILE A 9 -23.53 -19.87 2.83
N ASP A 10 -24.15 -20.39 3.89
CA ASP A 10 -24.37 -19.63 5.14
C ASP A 10 -23.05 -19.22 5.81
N ARG A 11 -22.04 -20.10 5.83
CA ARG A 11 -20.69 -19.74 6.32
C ARG A 11 -19.97 -18.73 5.44
N PHE A 12 -20.23 -18.73 4.13
CA PHE A 12 -19.65 -17.75 3.22
C PHE A 12 -20.19 -16.35 3.48
N PHE A 13 -21.48 -16.25 3.86
CA PHE A 13 -22.13 -15.00 4.21
C PHE A 13 -21.94 -14.58 5.69
N GLN A 14 -21.57 -15.52 6.57
CA GLN A 14 -21.25 -15.25 7.98
C GLN A 14 -19.91 -15.87 8.45
N PRO A 15 -18.76 -15.50 7.86
CA PRO A 15 -17.49 -16.22 8.11
C PRO A 15 -16.84 -15.90 9.46
N PHE A 16 -17.18 -14.76 10.06
CA PHE A 16 -16.47 -14.19 11.21
C PHE A 16 -17.34 -14.12 12.47
N ASN A 17 -18.07 -15.18 12.80
CA ASN A 17 -18.58 -15.32 14.16
C ASN A 17 -17.39 -15.49 15.14
N THR A 18 -17.44 -15.01 16.38
CA THR A 18 -16.30 -15.08 17.32
C THR A 18 -15.92 -16.52 17.71
N GLU A 19 -16.83 -17.47 17.48
CA GLU A 19 -16.62 -18.92 17.60
C GLU A 19 -16.04 -19.55 16.33
N SER A 20 -15.86 -18.77 15.26
CA SER A 20 -15.27 -19.19 13.99
C SER A 20 -13.76 -19.35 14.15
N ARG A 21 -13.26 -20.53 13.77
CA ARG A 21 -11.82 -20.87 13.76
C ARG A 21 -10.99 -19.95 12.85
N PHE A 22 -11.62 -19.12 12.03
CA PHE A 22 -10.98 -18.24 11.06
C PHE A 22 -10.68 -16.82 11.57
N TYR A 23 -11.23 -16.42 12.72
CA TYR A 23 -11.03 -15.07 13.27
C TYR A 23 -9.57 -14.80 13.65
N TRP A 24 -8.96 -15.68 14.46
CA TRP A 24 -7.58 -15.53 14.92
C TRP A 24 -6.54 -15.57 13.79
N PRO A 25 -6.61 -16.53 12.83
CA PRO A 25 -5.75 -16.49 11.65
C PRO A 25 -5.85 -15.19 10.84
N ALA A 26 -7.06 -14.63 10.67
CA ALA A 26 -7.26 -13.37 9.95
C ALA A 26 -6.66 -12.18 10.70
N ALA A 27 -6.82 -12.11 12.03
CA ALA A 27 -6.21 -11.07 12.85
C ALA A 27 -4.68 -11.12 12.80
N VAL A 28 -4.09 -12.32 12.88
CA VAL A 28 -2.63 -12.51 12.74
C VAL A 28 -2.15 -12.10 11.35
N ALA A 29 -2.89 -12.47 10.29
CA ALA A 29 -2.56 -12.06 8.93
C ALA A 29 -2.58 -10.53 8.76
N LEU A 30 -3.54 -9.83 9.36
CA LEU A 30 -3.57 -8.36 9.37
C LEU A 30 -2.37 -7.76 10.10
N ALA A 31 -1.99 -8.30 11.27
CA ALA A 31 -0.81 -7.85 12.00
C ALA A 31 0.48 -8.04 11.18
N ILE A 32 0.63 -9.18 10.51
CA ILE A 32 1.76 -9.44 9.61
C ILE A 32 1.73 -8.47 8.43
N ALA A 33 0.56 -8.19 7.84
CA ALA A 33 0.42 -7.24 6.74
C ALA A 33 0.81 -5.81 7.16
N PHE A 34 0.49 -5.38 8.38
CA PHE A 34 0.96 -4.10 8.93
C PHE A 34 2.48 -4.03 8.98
N LEU A 35 3.13 -5.05 9.56
CA LEU A 35 4.59 -5.11 9.64
C LEU A 35 5.22 -5.14 8.25
N ALA A 36 4.68 -5.95 7.34
CA ALA A 36 5.14 -6.03 5.97
C ALA A 36 5.02 -4.68 5.24
N ASN A 37 3.92 -3.95 5.44
CA ASN A 37 3.73 -2.62 4.87
C ASN A 37 4.81 -1.64 5.37
N VAL A 38 5.04 -1.59 6.69
CA VAL A 38 6.07 -0.74 7.29
C VAL A 38 7.46 -1.09 6.75
N VAL A 39 7.80 -2.38 6.71
CA VAL A 39 9.10 -2.82 6.21
C VAL A 39 9.26 -2.49 4.73
N TRP A 40 8.27 -2.79 3.89
CA TRP A 40 8.30 -2.53 2.45
C TRP A 40 8.57 -1.06 2.13
N TYR A 41 7.83 -0.16 2.78
CA TYR A 41 7.93 1.27 2.54
C TYR A 41 9.12 1.94 3.23
N ASN A 42 9.80 1.29 4.18
CA ASN A 42 11.01 1.83 4.83
C ASN A 42 12.33 1.17 4.37
N TRP A 43 12.30 0.00 3.73
CA TRP A 43 13.50 -0.76 3.39
C TRP A 43 14.30 -0.18 2.20
N ARG A 44 13.66 0.44 1.20
CA ARG A 44 14.40 0.99 0.04
C ARG A 44 15.15 2.28 0.36
N ALA A 45 16.49 2.23 0.21
CA ALA A 45 17.43 3.33 0.45
C ALA A 45 17.63 4.29 -0.75
N ARG A 46 17.20 3.94 -1.96
CA ARG A 46 17.34 4.80 -3.16
C ARG A 46 16.01 4.89 -3.89
N THR A 47 15.34 6.02 -3.71
CA THR A 47 14.10 6.38 -4.42
C THR A 47 14.31 7.65 -5.21
N SER A 48 13.75 7.71 -6.40
CA SER A 48 13.78 8.93 -7.20
C SER A 48 12.99 10.04 -6.47
N PRO A 49 13.32 11.33 -6.65
CA PRO A 49 12.56 12.42 -6.04
C PRO A 49 11.06 12.43 -6.39
N PRO A 50 10.62 12.04 -7.60
CA PRO A 50 9.20 11.81 -7.90
C PRO A 50 8.59 10.67 -7.07
N GLU A 51 9.28 9.54 -6.92
CA GLU A 51 8.80 8.41 -6.12
C GLU A 51 8.70 8.78 -4.63
N LEU A 52 9.56 9.67 -4.13
CA LEU A 52 9.49 10.22 -2.77
C LEU A 52 8.21 11.02 -2.50
N SER A 53 7.56 11.58 -3.53
CA SER A 53 6.32 12.34 -3.35
C SER A 53 5.11 11.41 -3.18
N ILE A 54 5.08 10.28 -3.90
CA ILE A 54 3.94 9.35 -3.96
C ILE A 54 4.05 8.23 -2.94
N ARG A 55 5.26 7.78 -2.61
CA ARG A 55 5.51 6.68 -1.68
C ARG A 55 4.88 6.89 -0.28
N PRO A 56 4.90 8.10 0.33
CA PRO A 56 4.20 8.34 1.59
C PRO A 56 2.69 8.20 1.45
N TRP A 57 2.11 8.64 0.32
CA TRP A 57 0.69 8.49 0.06
C TRP A 57 0.28 7.03 -0.09
N ALA A 58 1.03 6.24 -0.88
CA ALA A 58 0.79 4.81 -1.02
C ALA A 58 0.94 4.06 0.32
N PHE A 59 1.91 4.46 1.15
CA PHE A 59 2.05 3.94 2.51
C PHE A 59 0.82 4.24 3.38
N TRP A 60 0.37 5.50 3.41
CA TRP A 60 -0.77 5.92 4.23
C TRP A 60 -2.09 5.32 3.75
N THR A 61 -2.30 5.24 2.43
CA THR A 61 -3.43 4.52 1.83
C THR A 61 -3.49 3.09 2.36
N ASN A 62 -2.38 2.34 2.24
CA ASN A 62 -2.32 0.96 2.71
C ASN A 62 -2.47 0.84 4.23
N PHE A 63 -1.89 1.78 4.99
CA PHE A 63 -2.05 1.81 6.44
C PHE A 63 -3.51 2.01 6.86
N VAL A 64 -4.18 3.02 6.31
CA VAL A 64 -5.60 3.30 6.56
C VAL A 64 -6.47 2.13 6.12
N PHE A 65 -6.15 1.51 4.98
CA PHE A 65 -6.83 0.33 4.49
C PHE A 65 -6.70 -0.87 5.45
N LEU A 66 -5.53 -1.12 6.02
CA LEU A 66 -5.35 -2.19 7.01
C LEU A 66 -6.10 -1.90 8.32
N VAL A 67 -6.15 -0.64 8.76
CA VAL A 67 -7.01 -0.21 9.88
C VAL A 67 -8.48 -0.49 9.55
N TRP A 68 -8.91 -0.14 8.34
CA TRP A 68 -10.26 -0.39 7.85
C TRP A 68 -10.61 -1.89 7.85
N LEU A 69 -9.73 -2.75 7.35
CA LEU A 69 -9.94 -4.21 7.41
C LEU A 69 -10.05 -4.72 8.85
N THR A 70 -9.29 -4.13 9.77
CA THR A 70 -9.38 -4.48 11.20
C THR A 70 -10.74 -4.10 11.78
N VAL A 71 -11.27 -2.92 11.41
CA VAL A 71 -12.62 -2.48 11.80
C VAL A 71 -13.68 -3.43 11.24
N LEU A 72 -13.58 -3.81 9.96
CA LEU A 72 -14.51 -4.77 9.34
C LEU A 72 -14.47 -6.14 10.03
N LEU A 73 -13.28 -6.59 10.45
CA LEU A 73 -13.08 -7.85 11.17
C LEU A 73 -13.77 -7.83 12.54
N ILE A 74 -13.57 -6.74 13.30
CA ILE A 74 -14.20 -6.55 14.62
C ILE A 74 -15.73 -6.46 14.47
N ALA A 75 -16.20 -5.74 13.45
CA ALA A 75 -17.62 -5.60 13.14
C ALA A 75 -18.25 -6.86 12.52
N LYS A 76 -17.46 -7.93 12.31
CA LYS A 76 -17.92 -9.23 11.79
C LYS A 76 -18.70 -9.11 10.47
N VAL A 77 -18.28 -8.17 9.63
CA VAL A 77 -18.95 -7.85 8.38
C VAL A 77 -18.88 -9.05 7.42
N PRO A 78 -19.86 -9.25 6.52
CA PRO A 78 -19.78 -10.30 5.50
C PRO A 78 -18.51 -10.21 4.65
N PHE A 79 -18.01 -11.37 4.22
CA PHE A 79 -16.73 -11.48 3.49
C PHE A 79 -16.69 -10.65 2.20
N PHE A 80 -17.81 -10.50 1.48
CA PHE A 80 -17.82 -9.75 0.23
C PHE A 80 -17.39 -8.28 0.42
N VAL A 81 -17.63 -7.68 1.59
CA VAL A 81 -17.21 -6.31 1.89
C VAL A 81 -15.67 -6.22 2.01
N PHE A 82 -15.03 -7.25 2.55
CA PHE A 82 -13.56 -7.36 2.55
C PHE A 82 -13.04 -7.46 1.14
N ALA A 83 -13.61 -8.35 0.32
CA ALA A 83 -13.19 -8.56 -1.05
C ALA A 83 -13.27 -7.26 -1.87
N ILE A 84 -14.40 -6.54 -1.79
CA ILE A 84 -14.59 -5.26 -2.46
C ILE A 84 -13.57 -4.23 -1.96
N SER A 85 -13.34 -4.15 -0.65
CA SER A 85 -12.39 -3.21 -0.06
C SER A 85 -10.95 -3.48 -0.55
N ILE A 86 -10.54 -4.75 -0.64
CA ILE A 86 -9.24 -5.15 -1.18
C ILE A 86 -9.10 -4.71 -2.65
N VAL A 87 -10.10 -4.99 -3.48
CA VAL A 87 -10.09 -4.60 -4.90
C VAL A 87 -9.98 -3.08 -5.04
N ALA A 88 -10.73 -2.32 -4.23
CA ALA A 88 -10.67 -0.87 -4.24
C ALA A 88 -9.29 -0.33 -3.85
N ASN A 89 -8.65 -0.90 -2.82
CA ASN A 89 -7.30 -0.50 -2.41
C ASN A 89 -6.27 -0.77 -3.50
N ILE A 90 -6.30 -1.97 -4.10
CA ILE A 90 -5.41 -2.33 -5.21
C ILE A 90 -5.61 -1.38 -6.40
N ALA A 91 -6.86 -1.05 -6.73
CA ALA A 91 -7.17 -0.12 -7.80
C ALA A 91 -6.60 1.29 -7.53
N LEU A 92 -6.66 1.76 -6.28
CA LEU A 92 -6.11 3.06 -5.88
C LEU A 92 -4.58 3.09 -5.99
N ASP A 93 -3.90 2.03 -5.53
CA ASP A 93 -2.45 1.91 -5.65
C ASP A 93 -2.01 1.83 -7.12
N ILE A 94 -2.71 1.02 -7.94
CA ILE A 94 -2.46 0.97 -9.40
C ILE A 94 -2.67 2.36 -10.01
N TYR A 95 -3.71 3.08 -9.60
CA TYR A 95 -3.97 4.41 -10.12
C TYR A 95 -2.80 5.38 -9.81
N MET A 96 -2.33 5.39 -8.56
CA MET A 96 -1.19 6.20 -8.14
C MET A 96 0.08 5.88 -8.94
N TYR A 97 0.44 4.61 -9.08
CA TYR A 97 1.69 4.22 -9.73
C TYR A 97 1.63 4.25 -11.27
N ARG A 98 0.47 3.96 -11.87
CA ARG A 98 0.35 3.84 -13.33
C ARG A 98 -0.06 5.12 -14.03
N PHE A 99 -0.81 6.00 -13.36
CA PHE A 99 -1.32 7.23 -13.98
C PHE A 99 -0.72 8.49 -13.37
N TYR A 100 -0.47 8.51 -12.05
CA TYR A 100 -0.01 9.73 -11.37
C TYR A 100 1.52 9.87 -11.34
N LEU A 101 2.27 8.77 -11.19
CA LEU A 101 3.75 8.77 -11.16
C LEU A 101 4.43 9.08 -12.51
N PRO A 102 4.04 8.47 -13.66
CA PRO A 102 4.81 8.61 -14.91
C PRO A 102 4.97 10.05 -15.43
N PRO A 103 3.95 10.93 -15.35
CA PRO A 103 4.12 12.34 -15.73
C PRO A 103 5.19 13.06 -14.90
N GLN A 104 5.31 12.74 -13.62
CA GLN A 104 6.29 13.36 -12.72
C GLN A 104 7.71 12.84 -12.99
N GLU A 105 7.85 11.55 -13.27
CA GLU A 105 9.14 10.94 -13.64
C GLU A 105 9.68 11.54 -14.95
N THR A 106 8.83 11.66 -15.97
CA THR A 106 9.25 12.26 -17.25
C THR A 106 9.63 13.73 -17.10
N ALA A 107 8.94 14.49 -16.24
CA ALA A 107 9.32 15.87 -15.93
C ALA A 107 10.68 15.94 -15.21
N TRP A 108 10.91 15.04 -14.25
CA TRP A 108 12.16 14.95 -13.51
C TRP A 108 13.35 14.57 -14.40
N GLU A 109 13.18 13.62 -15.33
CA GLU A 109 14.24 13.27 -16.29
C GLU A 109 14.62 14.44 -17.20
N ARG A 110 13.63 15.22 -17.66
CA ARG A 110 13.90 16.44 -18.45
C ARG A 110 14.70 17.46 -17.64
N GLU A 111 14.36 17.64 -16.37
CA GLU A 111 15.06 18.55 -15.46
C GLU A 111 16.50 18.09 -15.20
N GLN A 112 16.72 16.78 -15.00
CA GLN A 112 18.07 16.22 -14.86
C GLN A 112 18.91 16.41 -16.12
N ARG A 113 18.34 16.17 -17.31
CA ARG A 113 19.03 16.44 -18.59
C ARG A 113 19.40 17.91 -18.70
N ARG A 114 18.51 18.84 -18.36
CA ARG A 114 18.82 20.29 -18.35
C ARG A 114 20.00 20.62 -17.43
N ARG A 115 20.01 20.08 -16.21
CA ARG A 115 21.11 20.30 -15.24
C ARG A 115 22.46 19.76 -15.71
N ALA A 116 22.49 18.77 -16.61
CA ALA A 116 23.74 18.27 -17.19
C ALA A 116 24.35 19.25 -18.21
N TYR A 117 23.53 20.07 -18.89
CA TYR A 117 23.99 21.05 -19.87
C TYR A 117 24.32 22.41 -19.26
N PHE A 118 23.74 22.76 -18.11
CA PHE A 118 24.12 23.97 -17.39
C PHE A 118 25.40 23.73 -16.57
N PRO A 119 26.49 24.50 -16.79
CA PRO A 119 27.68 24.36 -15.98
C PRO A 119 27.33 24.67 -14.51
N GLN A 120 27.56 23.69 -13.64
CA GLN A 120 27.38 23.90 -12.20
C GLN A 120 28.33 25.03 -11.77
N PRO A 121 27.87 26.00 -10.97
CA PRO A 121 28.71 27.10 -10.51
C PRO A 121 29.94 26.49 -9.82
N ALA A 122 31.11 26.68 -10.43
CA ALA A 122 32.36 26.14 -9.94
C ALA A 122 32.48 26.51 -8.46
N ARG A 123 32.46 25.50 -7.58
CA ARG A 123 32.67 25.67 -6.14
C ARG A 123 33.94 26.51 -5.99
N ARG A 124 33.79 27.81 -5.69
CA ARG A 124 34.92 28.69 -5.38
C ARG A 124 35.65 28.01 -4.23
N LYS A 125 36.78 27.36 -4.54
CA LYS A 125 37.73 26.85 -3.54
C LYS A 125 38.05 28.05 -2.66
N ARG A 126 37.44 28.07 -1.46
CA ARG A 126 37.75 29.05 -0.43
C ARG A 126 39.16 28.71 0.03
N ARG A 127 40.14 29.29 -0.66
CA ARG A 127 41.57 29.23 -0.36
C ARG A 127 41.73 29.88 1.02
N ARG A 128 41.69 29.07 2.08
CA ARG A 128 42.11 29.50 3.41
C ARG A 128 43.64 29.57 3.36
N ARG A 129 44.17 30.79 3.39
CA ARG A 129 45.52 31.06 3.88
C ARG A 129 45.52 30.86 5.39
#